data_AF-A0A553HLF9-F1
#
_entry.id   AF-A0A553HLF9-F1
#
_cell.length_a   1.000
_cell.length_b   1.000
_cell.length_c   1.000
_cell.angle_alpha   90.00
_cell.angle_beta   90.00
_cell.angle_gamma   90.00
#
_symmetry.space_group_name_H-M   'P 1'
#
loop_
_entity.id
_entity.type
_entity.pdbx_description
1 polymer ?
#
loop_
_entity_poly.entity_id
_entity_poly.type
_entity_poly.pdbx_seq_one_letter_code
_entity_poly.pdbx_strand_id
1 'polypeptide(L)'
;MAQLGQVVPTATVGQSVIKFPEYPDFQPTVDVPWITDGQRQTLQALHKMPLQFIARMIVKRAECALLPSHPPDSWINATIANKILKDTDQLEMLIHSIPRKHIRAIVMGTIGWHIAPERGASAEALRGNPYKRNGPGTYIATITIDGRGGRGLSGIEYQTLAEKVEDYLEARDASQVQAQLQTRRMKDLLKWANRIDRFFAHKRASLGTTVLVSTDRAYEKMRDLVKVFRSRHASTIQLDPNAHPIQGMSYVGCAIKDIRDRSASHHHHSTYEQSNYTWWLTMSCIKDMGLLPFVRISHAIRTWEPEQLPLSEILVTVLAQSMIEECGFNAWLPGGTVDSLAPHRNWDGDLIDVMHYRTYLPDQLRETADLLEDFTKKLVSIDELSAGLRRRREDLLLKVWETESMTSLKFTDEDDIRKTMSLRSKLIDETKLADEQLETCMQFFAEMTSRSRKTR
;
A
#
# COMPACT_ATOMS: atom_id res chain seq x y z
N MET A 1 49.73 18.24 -32.31
CA MET A 1 49.28 19.08 -31.20
C MET A 1 47.90 18.63 -30.77
N ALA A 2 47.83 17.65 -29.85
CA ALA A 2 46.59 17.08 -29.35
C ALA A 2 46.17 17.82 -28.06
N GLN A 3 44.95 18.36 -28.03
CA GLN A 3 44.37 18.96 -26.83
C GLN A 3 43.90 17.84 -25.89
N LEU A 4 44.50 17.79 -24.71
CA LEU A 4 44.10 16.94 -23.59
C LEU A 4 42.74 17.42 -23.07
N GLY A 5 41.74 16.53 -23.14
CA GLY A 5 40.42 16.75 -22.57
C GLY A 5 40.49 16.85 -21.05
N GLN A 6 39.88 17.90 -20.51
CA GLN A 6 39.67 18.06 -19.07
C GLN A 6 38.75 16.95 -18.56
N VAL A 7 39.29 16.14 -17.65
CA VAL A 7 38.54 15.20 -16.85
C VAL A 7 37.74 16.00 -15.82
N VAL A 8 36.42 16.01 -15.97
CA VAL A 8 35.50 16.57 -14.96
C VAL A 8 35.61 15.69 -13.69
N PRO A 9 35.81 16.27 -12.50
CA PRO A 9 35.88 15.49 -11.27
C PRO A 9 34.52 14.84 -10.99
N THR A 10 34.47 13.51 -10.94
CA THR A 10 33.35 12.78 -10.35
C THR A 10 33.31 13.10 -8.86
N ALA A 11 32.34 13.93 -8.46
CA ALA A 11 32.06 14.19 -7.06
C ALA A 11 31.77 12.85 -6.36
N THR A 12 32.56 12.52 -5.35
CA THR A 12 32.32 11.41 -4.45
C THR A 12 31.02 11.70 -3.70
N VAL A 13 29.90 11.17 -4.20
CA VAL A 13 28.61 11.23 -3.52
C VAL A 13 28.77 10.49 -2.21
N GLY A 14 28.95 11.22 -1.11
CA GLY A 14 28.93 10.65 0.23
C GLY A 14 27.63 9.87 0.39
N GLN A 15 27.74 8.56 0.59
CA GLN A 15 26.60 7.69 0.87
C GLN A 15 26.05 8.04 2.25
N SER A 16 25.25 9.11 2.35
CA SER A 16 24.42 9.33 3.51
C SER A 16 23.40 8.18 3.54
N VAL A 17 23.56 7.29 4.52
CA VAL A 17 22.52 6.33 4.86
C VAL A 17 21.38 7.16 5.43
N ILE A 18 20.37 7.44 4.60
CA ILE A 18 19.12 8.03 5.08
C ILE A 18 18.52 7.00 6.05
N LYS A 19 18.68 7.26 7.34
CA LYS A 19 17.99 6.49 8.38
C LYS A 19 16.54 6.91 8.33
N PHE A 20 15.69 6.06 7.76
CA PHE A 20 14.25 6.29 7.87
C PHE A 20 13.87 6.27 9.34
N PRO A 21 13.08 7.25 9.80
CA PRO A 21 12.57 7.23 11.15
C PRO A 21 11.82 5.90 11.38
N GLU A 22 12.17 5.21 12.46
CA GLU A 22 11.55 3.93 12.80
C GLU A 22 10.06 4.11 13.12
N TYR A 23 9.68 5.33 13.51
CA TYR A 23 8.34 5.73 13.93
C TYR A 23 7.59 6.53 12.86
N PRO A 24 6.25 6.41 12.81
CA PRO A 24 5.38 7.01 11.79
C PRO A 24 5.28 8.54 11.85
N ASP A 25 5.56 9.18 12.98
CA ASP A 25 5.21 10.59 13.23
C ASP A 25 6.24 11.58 12.71
N PHE A 26 6.85 11.26 11.58
CA PHE A 26 7.82 12.12 10.94
C PHE A 26 7.15 13.24 10.16
N GLN A 27 7.82 14.40 10.14
CA GLN A 27 7.49 15.48 9.21
C GLN A 27 7.99 15.10 7.81
N PRO A 28 7.18 15.30 6.75
CA PRO A 28 7.63 15.08 5.39
C PRO A 28 8.88 15.91 5.10
N THR A 29 9.83 15.32 4.36
CA THR A 29 11.01 16.02 3.83
C THR A 29 11.30 15.47 2.44
N VAL A 30 12.30 16.00 1.75
CA VAL A 30 12.75 15.47 0.45
C VAL A 30 13.11 13.98 0.52
N ASP A 31 13.61 13.54 1.66
CA ASP A 31 14.07 12.18 1.93
C ASP A 31 13.06 11.35 2.72
N VAL A 32 11.94 11.95 3.10
CA VAL A 32 10.92 11.36 3.94
C VAL A 32 9.56 11.56 3.27
N PRO A 33 8.98 10.49 2.68
CA PRO A 33 7.85 10.58 1.77
C PRO A 33 6.62 11.21 2.42
N TRP A 34 5.78 11.83 1.59
CA TRP A 34 4.44 12.19 2.03
C TRP A 34 3.61 10.91 2.18
N ILE A 35 3.06 10.67 3.37
CA ILE A 35 2.28 9.49 3.69
C ILE A 35 0.85 9.87 4.07
N THR A 36 -0.12 9.21 3.44
CA THR A 36 -1.53 9.30 3.82
C THR A 36 -1.77 8.67 5.19
N ASP A 37 -2.90 8.98 5.83
CA ASP A 37 -3.30 8.30 7.08
C ASP A 37 -3.44 6.79 6.88
N GLY A 38 -3.94 6.37 5.72
CA GLY A 38 -4.04 4.95 5.35
C GLY A 38 -2.68 4.26 5.28
N GLN A 39 -1.68 4.91 4.68
CA GLN A 39 -0.29 4.42 4.64
C GLN A 39 0.34 4.44 6.03
N ARG A 40 0.12 5.51 6.82
CA ARG A 40 0.61 5.65 8.19
C ARG A 40 0.13 4.50 9.08
N GLN A 41 -1.15 4.18 9.03
CA GLN A 41 -1.73 3.04 9.76
C GLN A 41 -1.09 1.71 9.33
N THR A 42 -0.92 1.49 8.02
CA THR A 42 -0.26 0.28 7.51
C THR A 42 1.19 0.19 7.98
N LEU A 43 1.94 1.31 7.98
CA LEU A 43 3.33 1.36 8.45
C LEU A 43 3.44 1.11 9.96
N GLN A 44 2.51 1.66 10.75
CA GLN A 44 2.40 1.40 12.18
C GLN A 44 2.14 -0.08 12.47
N ALA A 45 1.18 -0.68 11.76
CA ALA A 45 0.89 -2.10 11.85
C ALA A 45 2.11 -2.94 11.45
N LEU A 46 2.76 -2.59 10.34
CA LEU A 46 3.97 -3.29 9.86
C LEU A 46 5.13 -3.25 10.85
N HIS A 47 5.22 -2.22 11.70
CA HIS A 47 6.26 -2.12 12.72
C HIS A 47 5.92 -2.89 14.00
N LYS A 48 4.64 -2.91 14.40
CA LYS A 48 4.23 -3.36 15.75
C LYS A 48 3.45 -4.67 15.78
N MET A 49 2.91 -5.11 14.65
CA MET A 49 1.94 -6.21 14.56
C MET A 49 2.44 -7.29 13.59
N PRO A 50 1.97 -8.55 13.72
CA PRO A 50 2.21 -9.57 12.71
C PRO A 50 1.56 -9.20 11.37
N LEU A 51 2.08 -9.74 10.27
CA LEU A 51 1.62 -9.41 8.92
C LEU A 51 0.15 -9.76 8.66
N GLN A 52 -0.37 -10.77 9.37
CA GLN A 52 -1.80 -11.09 9.36
C GLN A 52 -2.67 -9.87 9.71
N PHE A 53 -2.21 -8.98 10.59
CA PHE A 53 -2.97 -7.78 10.95
C PHE A 53 -3.13 -6.85 9.74
N ILE A 54 -2.11 -6.73 8.87
CA ILE A 54 -2.20 -5.92 7.66
C ILE A 54 -3.18 -6.57 6.67
N ALA A 55 -3.16 -7.90 6.51
CA ALA A 55 -4.16 -8.59 5.69
C ALA A 55 -5.58 -8.35 6.21
N ARG A 56 -5.79 -8.42 7.53
CA ARG A 56 -7.08 -8.11 8.18
C ARG A 56 -7.50 -6.66 8.00
N MET A 57 -6.57 -5.71 8.03
CA MET A 57 -6.87 -4.31 7.69
C MET A 57 -7.36 -4.17 6.24
N ILE A 58 -6.75 -4.89 5.29
CA ILE A 58 -7.17 -4.90 3.88
C ILE A 58 -8.56 -5.52 3.73
N VAL A 59 -8.81 -6.67 4.38
CA VAL A 59 -10.12 -7.33 4.44
C VAL A 59 -11.17 -6.37 5.00
N LYS A 60 -10.87 -5.67 6.10
CA LYS A 60 -11.82 -4.72 6.67
C LYS A 60 -12.15 -3.57 5.71
N ARG A 61 -11.15 -3.03 5.02
CA ARG A 61 -11.37 -1.99 4.01
C ARG A 61 -12.26 -2.51 2.88
N ALA A 62 -12.11 -3.78 2.48
CA ALA A 62 -12.99 -4.42 1.51
C ALA A 62 -14.44 -4.55 2.02
N GLU A 63 -14.66 -4.98 3.26
CA GLU A 63 -16.00 -5.03 3.86
C GLU A 63 -16.66 -3.64 3.91
N CYS A 64 -15.90 -2.62 4.33
CA CYS A 64 -16.39 -1.24 4.37
C CYS A 64 -16.79 -0.72 2.98
N ALA A 65 -16.07 -1.11 1.93
CA ALA A 65 -16.36 -0.73 0.55
C ALA A 65 -17.67 -1.34 0.01
N LEU A 66 -18.20 -2.40 0.65
CA LEU A 66 -19.49 -3.01 0.30
C LEU A 66 -20.68 -2.42 1.05
N LEU A 67 -20.45 -1.52 2.02
CA LEU A 67 -21.54 -0.89 2.76
C LEU A 67 -22.32 0.10 1.88
N PRO A 68 -23.67 0.16 1.96
CA PRO A 68 -24.47 1.09 1.15
C PRO A 68 -24.13 2.57 1.37
N SER A 69 -23.56 2.90 2.54
CA SER A 69 -23.12 4.25 2.89
C SER A 69 -21.78 4.64 2.27
N HIS A 70 -21.05 3.70 1.66
CA HIS A 70 -19.76 3.99 1.07
C HIS A 70 -19.95 4.63 -0.31
N PRO A 71 -19.27 5.75 -0.61
CA PRO A 71 -19.38 6.36 -1.92
C PRO A 71 -18.96 5.36 -3.01
N PRO A 72 -19.73 5.26 -4.12
CA PRO A 72 -19.46 4.33 -5.22
C PRO A 72 -18.13 4.62 -5.94
N ASP A 73 -17.54 5.79 -5.71
CA ASP A 73 -16.28 6.25 -6.30
C ASP A 73 -15.03 5.77 -5.55
N SER A 74 -15.18 4.84 -4.60
CA SER A 74 -14.04 4.14 -3.99
C SER A 74 -13.32 3.28 -5.03
N TRP A 75 -12.00 3.46 -5.17
CA TRP A 75 -11.18 2.65 -6.07
C TRP A 75 -11.20 1.16 -5.70
N ILE A 76 -11.37 0.82 -4.41
CA ILE A 76 -11.85 -0.50 -3.99
C ILE A 76 -13.34 -0.51 -4.30
N ASN A 77 -13.67 -0.91 -5.52
CA ASN A 77 -15.06 -1.15 -5.87
C ASN A 77 -15.51 -2.53 -5.37
N ALA A 78 -16.81 -2.79 -5.48
CA ALA A 78 -17.40 -4.06 -5.05
C ALA A 78 -16.72 -5.29 -5.67
N THR A 79 -16.18 -5.19 -6.89
CA THR A 79 -15.47 -6.29 -7.54
C THR A 79 -14.16 -6.64 -6.82
N ILE A 80 -13.33 -5.65 -6.50
CA ILE A 80 -12.08 -5.87 -5.75
C ILE A 80 -12.39 -6.37 -4.34
N ALA A 81 -13.36 -5.75 -3.67
CA ALA A 81 -13.77 -6.14 -2.33
C ALA A 81 -14.23 -7.60 -2.29
N ASN A 82 -15.12 -8.01 -3.21
CA ASN A 82 -15.60 -9.40 -3.27
C ASN A 82 -14.48 -10.40 -3.50
N LYS A 83 -13.46 -10.08 -4.32
CA LYS A 83 -12.29 -10.96 -4.52
C LYS A 83 -11.46 -11.11 -3.24
N ILE A 84 -11.20 -10.00 -2.55
CA ILE A 84 -10.49 -10.01 -1.26
C ILE A 84 -11.22 -10.88 -0.24
N LEU A 85 -12.54 -10.71 -0.12
CA LEU A 85 -13.34 -11.43 0.87
C LEU A 85 -13.46 -12.92 0.57
N LYS A 86 -13.59 -13.29 -0.71
CA LYS A 86 -13.67 -14.68 -1.13
C LYS A 86 -12.40 -15.48 -0.79
N ASP A 87 -11.23 -14.86 -0.97
CA ASP A 87 -9.93 -15.56 -0.92
C ASP A 87 -9.03 -15.02 0.22
N THR A 88 -9.62 -14.75 1.39
CA THR A 88 -8.91 -14.12 2.53
C THR A 88 -7.67 -14.90 2.98
N ASP A 89 -7.75 -16.23 3.06
CA ASP A 89 -6.63 -17.07 3.51
C ASP A 89 -5.45 -16.99 2.52
N GLN A 90 -5.74 -16.92 1.22
CA GLN A 90 -4.73 -16.74 0.18
C GLN A 90 -4.11 -15.34 0.24
N LEU A 91 -4.88 -14.32 0.59
CA LEU A 91 -4.35 -12.97 0.82
C LEU A 91 -3.37 -12.95 1.99
N GLU A 92 -3.72 -13.62 3.09
CA GLU A 92 -2.85 -13.78 4.25
C GLU A 92 -1.55 -14.50 3.85
N MET A 93 -1.62 -15.60 3.10
CA MET A 93 -0.43 -16.29 2.62
C MET A 93 0.44 -15.40 1.71
N LEU A 94 -0.17 -14.65 0.81
CA LEU A 94 0.55 -13.77 -0.13
C LEU A 94 1.25 -12.61 0.57
N ILE A 95 0.70 -12.04 1.64
CA ILE A 95 1.36 -10.95 2.37
C ILE A 95 2.61 -11.42 3.12
N HIS A 96 2.59 -12.62 3.73
CA HIS A 96 3.76 -13.25 4.36
C HIS A 96 4.83 -13.66 3.33
N SER A 97 4.46 -13.60 2.05
CA SER A 97 5.30 -13.92 0.91
C SER A 97 6.15 -12.72 0.45
N ILE A 98 5.99 -11.56 1.10
CA ILE A 98 6.73 -10.32 0.85
C ILE A 98 7.61 -9.99 2.06
N PRO A 99 8.91 -9.70 1.88
CA PRO A 99 9.73 -9.20 2.98
C PRO A 99 9.15 -7.92 3.60
N ARG A 100 9.09 -7.80 4.94
CA ARG A 100 8.55 -6.60 5.62
C ARG A 100 9.20 -5.30 5.13
N LYS A 101 10.51 -5.29 4.89
CA LYS A 101 11.23 -4.13 4.33
C LYS A 101 10.73 -3.75 2.94
N HIS A 102 10.36 -4.74 2.14
CA HIS A 102 9.80 -4.55 0.81
C HIS A 102 8.36 -4.02 0.88
N ILE A 103 7.51 -4.56 1.79
CA ILE A 103 6.18 -4.00 2.07
C ILE A 103 6.30 -2.52 2.47
N ARG A 104 7.24 -2.19 3.37
CA ARG A 104 7.50 -0.80 3.78
C ARG A 104 7.84 0.09 2.59
N ALA A 105 8.76 -0.34 1.73
CA ALA A 105 9.15 0.42 0.55
C ALA A 105 8.00 0.61 -0.46
N ILE A 106 7.15 -0.42 -0.64
CA ILE A 106 5.93 -0.36 -1.47
C ILE A 106 4.95 0.65 -0.89
N VAL A 107 4.59 0.52 0.40
CA VAL A 107 3.64 1.40 1.09
C VAL A 107 4.12 2.86 1.09
N MET A 108 5.42 3.08 1.23
CA MET A 108 6.01 4.42 1.18
C MET A 108 6.13 4.99 -0.24
N GLY A 109 5.94 4.18 -1.29
CA GLY A 109 6.19 4.59 -2.68
C GLY A 109 7.67 4.88 -2.97
N THR A 110 8.59 4.23 -2.25
CA THR A 110 10.04 4.49 -2.34
C THR A 110 10.81 3.35 -2.99
N ILE A 111 10.10 2.41 -3.63
CA ILE A 111 10.73 1.19 -4.18
C ILE A 111 11.78 1.50 -5.24
N GLY A 112 11.51 2.48 -6.13
CA GLY A 112 12.45 2.89 -7.20
C GLY A 112 13.78 3.40 -6.66
N TRP A 113 13.74 4.15 -5.56
CA TRP A 113 14.93 4.62 -4.85
C TRP A 113 15.67 3.47 -4.17
N HIS A 114 14.94 2.59 -3.48
CA HIS A 114 15.52 1.47 -2.75
C HIS A 114 16.22 0.45 -3.64
N ILE A 115 15.79 0.28 -4.89
CA ILE A 115 16.42 -0.67 -5.82
C ILE A 115 17.48 -0.04 -6.73
N ALA A 116 17.79 1.25 -6.54
CA ALA A 116 18.78 1.97 -7.34
C ALA A 116 20.22 1.44 -7.09
N PRO A 117 21.01 1.10 -8.14
CA PRO A 117 22.39 0.57 -8.07
C PRO A 117 23.30 1.30 -7.09
N GLU A 118 23.19 2.62 -7.05
CA GLU A 118 24.02 3.55 -6.28
C GLU A 118 23.90 3.35 -4.76
N ARG A 119 22.93 2.53 -4.30
CA ARG A 119 22.66 2.21 -2.88
C ARG A 119 23.42 0.98 -2.36
N GLY A 120 24.24 0.34 -3.19
CA GLY A 120 25.11 -0.77 -2.77
C GLY A 120 24.34 -1.98 -2.24
N ALA A 121 24.87 -2.63 -1.20
CA ALA A 121 24.36 -3.89 -0.65
C ALA A 121 22.91 -3.84 -0.12
N SER A 122 22.46 -2.69 0.40
CA SER A 122 21.07 -2.53 0.87
C SER A 122 20.05 -2.71 -0.25
N ALA A 123 20.44 -2.30 -1.45
CA ALA A 123 19.63 -2.43 -2.63
C ALA A 123 19.81 -3.79 -3.32
N GLU A 124 20.87 -4.56 -3.05
CA GLU A 124 20.95 -5.96 -3.50
C GLU A 124 19.89 -6.84 -2.82
N ALA A 125 19.57 -6.58 -1.55
CA ALA A 125 18.52 -7.32 -0.84
C ALA A 125 17.11 -7.06 -1.42
N LEU A 126 16.89 -5.92 -2.08
CA LEU A 126 15.62 -5.55 -2.72
C LEU A 126 15.63 -5.72 -4.26
N ARG A 127 16.79 -5.61 -4.90
CA ARG A 127 17.02 -5.90 -6.33
C ARG A 127 17.12 -7.38 -6.62
N GLY A 128 17.73 -8.12 -5.69
CA GLY A 128 17.93 -9.54 -5.81
C GLY A 128 16.58 -10.15 -6.11
N ASN A 129 16.44 -10.77 -7.28
CA ASN A 129 15.30 -11.60 -7.56
C ASN A 129 15.27 -12.60 -6.40
N PRO A 130 14.32 -12.51 -5.44
CA PRO A 130 14.32 -13.44 -4.30
C PRO A 130 14.22 -14.89 -4.80
N TYR A 131 13.82 -15.03 -6.06
CA TYR A 131 13.61 -16.25 -6.79
C TYR A 131 14.81 -16.51 -7.70
N LYS A 132 15.48 -17.64 -7.50
CA LYS A 132 16.57 -18.09 -8.38
C LYS A 132 16.12 -18.29 -9.82
N ARG A 133 14.83 -18.63 -10.02
CA ARG A 133 14.18 -18.83 -11.32
C ARG A 133 13.08 -17.80 -11.53
N ASN A 134 12.89 -17.37 -12.77
CA ASN A 134 11.73 -16.56 -13.14
C ASN A 134 10.43 -17.38 -13.14
N GLY A 135 9.30 -16.71 -13.30
CA GLY A 135 7.96 -17.32 -13.28
C GLY A 135 6.89 -16.31 -12.86
N PRO A 136 5.73 -16.73 -12.32
CA PRO A 136 4.52 -15.92 -12.35
C PRO A 136 4.39 -15.10 -11.08
N GLY A 137 3.70 -13.98 -11.18
CA GLY A 137 3.36 -13.17 -10.02
C GLY A 137 3.25 -11.70 -10.38
N THR A 138 3.51 -10.86 -9.39
CA THR A 138 3.24 -9.44 -9.45
C THR A 138 4.52 -8.62 -9.29
N TYR A 139 4.65 -7.59 -10.11
CA TYR A 139 5.74 -6.63 -10.06
C TYR A 139 5.21 -5.22 -9.85
N ILE A 140 6.10 -4.37 -9.34
CA ILE A 140 5.91 -2.94 -9.23
C ILE A 140 6.95 -2.25 -10.10
N ALA A 141 6.50 -1.34 -10.95
CA ALA A 141 7.33 -0.50 -11.79
C ALA A 141 7.20 0.96 -11.34
N THR A 142 8.32 1.66 -11.25
CA THR A 142 8.35 3.10 -10.92
C THR A 142 9.16 3.86 -11.95
N ILE A 143 8.71 5.06 -12.29
CA ILE A 143 9.46 6.01 -13.12
C ILE A 143 10.38 6.82 -12.20
N THR A 144 11.67 6.77 -12.48
CA THR A 144 12.73 7.58 -11.86
C THR A 144 13.42 8.41 -12.93
N ILE A 145 14.28 9.35 -12.55
CA ILE A 145 15.07 10.13 -13.52
C ILE A 145 16.51 9.63 -13.52
N ASP A 146 17.03 9.36 -14.73
CA ASP A 146 18.40 8.94 -14.91
C ASP A 146 19.38 9.97 -14.34
N GLY A 147 20.48 9.49 -13.78
CA GLY A 147 21.45 10.34 -13.07
C GLY A 147 21.00 10.89 -11.70
N ARG A 148 19.78 10.57 -11.22
CA ARG A 148 19.28 11.04 -9.89
C ARG A 148 19.26 9.95 -8.80
N GLY A 149 19.95 8.84 -9.00
CA GLY A 149 20.08 7.78 -7.98
C GLY A 149 18.73 7.22 -7.49
N GLY A 150 17.77 7.05 -8.42
CA GLY A 150 16.43 6.52 -8.15
C GLY A 150 15.41 7.54 -7.63
N ARG A 151 15.74 8.83 -7.60
CA ARG A 151 14.79 9.91 -7.26
C ARG A 151 13.86 10.26 -8.43
N GLY A 152 12.71 10.82 -8.09
CA GLY A 152 11.67 11.22 -9.03
C GLY A 152 11.78 12.66 -9.54
N LEU A 153 10.62 13.21 -9.91
CA LEU A 153 10.45 14.58 -10.37
C LEU A 153 10.36 15.55 -9.18
N SER A 154 10.91 16.76 -9.33
CA SER A 154 10.71 17.84 -8.38
C SER A 154 9.30 18.43 -8.45
N GLY A 155 8.98 19.33 -7.51
CA GLY A 155 7.69 20.04 -7.51
C GLY A 155 7.46 20.80 -8.80
N ILE A 156 8.45 21.56 -9.28
CA ILE A 156 8.35 22.31 -10.55
C ILE A 156 8.17 21.35 -11.73
N GLU A 157 8.91 20.24 -11.75
CA GLU A 157 8.80 19.25 -12.82
C GLU A 157 7.43 18.57 -12.85
N TYR A 158 6.80 18.30 -11.70
CA TYR A 158 5.42 17.81 -11.65
C TYR A 158 4.41 18.82 -12.20
N GLN A 159 4.61 20.12 -11.97
CA GLN A 159 3.78 21.16 -12.57
C GLN A 159 3.91 21.16 -14.09
N THR A 160 5.15 21.20 -14.61
CA THR A 160 5.39 21.17 -16.06
C THR A 160 4.84 19.89 -16.70
N LEU A 161 4.95 18.74 -16.01
CA LEU A 161 4.37 17.49 -16.46
C LEU A 161 2.84 17.57 -16.54
N ALA A 162 2.18 18.15 -15.52
CA ALA A 162 0.74 18.35 -15.53
C ALA A 162 0.29 19.22 -16.71
N GLU A 163 0.95 20.36 -16.93
CA GLU A 163 0.67 21.29 -18.03
C GLU A 163 0.84 20.60 -19.39
N LYS A 164 1.92 19.82 -19.59
CA LYS A 164 2.11 19.04 -20.82
C LYS A 164 1.02 18.00 -21.04
N VAL A 165 0.57 17.30 -20.01
CA VAL A 165 -0.53 16.34 -20.18
C VAL A 165 -1.83 17.06 -20.53
N GLU A 166 -2.10 18.24 -19.96
CA GLU A 166 -3.25 19.08 -20.33
C GLU A 166 -3.18 19.56 -21.79
N ASP A 167 -2.02 20.03 -22.25
CA ASP A 167 -1.80 20.38 -23.67
C ASP A 167 -2.06 19.17 -24.59
N TYR A 168 -1.71 17.95 -24.16
CA TYR A 168 -1.98 16.74 -24.92
C TYR A 168 -3.48 16.42 -24.99
N LEU A 169 -4.22 16.68 -23.92
CA LEU A 169 -5.68 16.55 -23.92
C LEU A 169 -6.34 17.61 -24.81
N GLU A 170 -5.84 18.86 -24.80
CA GLU A 170 -6.31 19.90 -25.74
C GLU A 170 -6.01 19.49 -27.19
N ALA A 171 -4.84 18.90 -27.46
CA ALA A 171 -4.52 18.37 -28.78
C ALA A 171 -5.44 17.22 -29.20
N ARG A 172 -5.82 16.34 -28.26
CA ARG A 172 -6.82 15.29 -28.50
C ARG A 172 -8.16 15.91 -28.90
N ASP A 173 -8.63 16.91 -28.19
CA ASP A 173 -9.92 17.55 -28.52
C ASP A 173 -9.85 18.27 -29.87
N ALA A 174 -8.72 18.94 -30.17
CA ALA A 174 -8.46 19.52 -31.48
C ALA A 174 -8.48 18.47 -32.62
N SER A 175 -8.07 17.22 -32.34
CA SER A 175 -8.11 16.12 -33.33
C SER A 175 -9.54 15.72 -33.73
N GLN A 176 -10.52 16.01 -32.88
CA GLN A 176 -11.94 15.74 -33.15
C GLN A 176 -12.60 16.87 -33.96
N VAL A 177 -11.94 18.02 -34.10
CA VAL A 177 -12.41 19.15 -34.91
C VAL A 177 -12.08 18.91 -36.38
N GLN A 178 -13.04 19.15 -37.27
CA GLN A 178 -12.85 19.06 -38.72
C GLN A 178 -11.64 19.89 -39.18
N ALA A 179 -10.76 19.32 -40.00
CA ALA A 179 -9.46 19.91 -40.34
C ALA A 179 -9.54 21.36 -40.90
N GLN A 180 -10.60 21.67 -41.66
CA GLN A 180 -10.87 23.01 -42.21
C GLN A 180 -11.25 24.05 -41.14
N LEU A 181 -11.76 23.61 -39.99
CA LEU A 181 -12.14 24.47 -38.85
C LEU A 181 -11.02 24.60 -37.82
N GLN A 182 -9.93 23.84 -37.95
CA GLN A 182 -8.81 23.89 -37.00
C GLN A 182 -8.06 25.22 -37.09
N THR A 183 -7.97 25.91 -35.96
CA THR A 183 -7.16 27.13 -35.81
C THR A 183 -5.66 26.83 -35.95
N ARG A 184 -4.85 27.88 -36.09
CA ARG A 184 -3.37 27.74 -36.08
C ARG A 184 -2.87 27.07 -34.79
N ARG A 185 -3.41 27.48 -33.63
CA ARG A 185 -3.10 26.89 -32.32
C ARG A 185 -3.38 25.39 -32.29
N MET A 186 -4.57 24.98 -32.75
CA MET A 186 -4.95 23.56 -32.82
C MET A 186 -3.97 22.75 -33.69
N LYS A 187 -3.58 23.28 -34.85
CA LYS A 187 -2.60 22.63 -35.74
C LYS A 187 -1.23 22.51 -35.08
N ASP A 188 -0.80 23.52 -34.32
CA ASP A 188 0.48 23.50 -33.62
C ASP A 188 0.47 22.52 -32.43
N LEU A 189 -0.63 22.43 -31.69
CA LEU A 189 -0.86 21.42 -30.66
C LEU A 189 -0.83 20.00 -31.24
N LEU A 190 -1.54 19.74 -32.35
CA LEU A 190 -1.53 18.44 -33.02
C LEU A 190 -0.13 18.04 -33.53
N LYS A 191 0.64 19.00 -34.03
CA LYS A 191 2.05 18.76 -34.40
C LYS A 191 2.89 18.41 -33.19
N TRP A 192 2.72 19.10 -32.06
CA TRP A 192 3.42 18.81 -30.82
C TRP A 192 3.02 17.44 -30.25
N ALA A 193 1.73 17.12 -30.18
CA ALA A 193 1.25 15.82 -29.70
C ALA A 193 1.78 14.64 -30.55
N ASN A 194 1.86 14.81 -31.88
CA ASN A 194 2.52 13.83 -32.74
C ASN A 194 4.03 13.68 -32.43
N ARG A 195 4.73 14.72 -31.94
CA ARG A 195 6.11 14.55 -31.45
C ARG A 195 6.16 13.75 -30.15
N ILE A 196 5.22 14.01 -29.23
CA ILE A 196 5.06 13.24 -27.98
C ILE A 196 4.84 11.76 -28.30
N ASP A 197 3.89 11.44 -29.19
CA ASP A 197 3.60 10.06 -29.61
C ASP A 197 4.81 9.36 -30.23
N ARG A 198 5.65 10.10 -30.96
CA ARG A 198 6.86 9.53 -31.58
C ARG A 198 7.91 9.06 -30.58
N PHE A 199 7.86 9.45 -29.30
CA PHE A 199 8.84 8.97 -28.34
C PHE A 199 8.71 7.46 -28.06
N PHE A 200 7.49 6.94 -27.91
CA PHE A 200 7.27 5.54 -27.54
C PHE A 200 6.17 4.83 -28.36
N ALA A 201 5.38 5.57 -29.14
CA ALA A 201 4.35 5.07 -30.05
C ALA A 201 4.67 5.37 -31.53
N HIS A 202 5.97 5.51 -31.89
CA HIS A 202 6.42 5.92 -33.23
C HIS A 202 5.78 5.15 -34.41
N LYS A 203 5.46 3.86 -34.25
CA LYS A 203 4.83 3.04 -35.30
C LYS A 203 3.38 3.44 -35.59
N ARG A 204 2.70 4.05 -34.62
CA ARG A 204 1.29 4.44 -34.69
C ARG A 204 1.10 5.94 -34.75
N ALA A 205 2.11 6.71 -34.35
CA ALA A 205 2.09 8.16 -34.38
C ALA A 205 1.77 8.66 -35.79
N SER A 206 0.68 9.42 -35.90
CA SER A 206 0.23 10.00 -37.16
C SER A 206 -0.09 11.47 -36.95
N LEU A 207 0.18 12.29 -37.97
CA LEU A 207 -0.13 13.71 -37.89
C LEU A 207 -1.64 13.92 -37.84
N GLY A 208 -2.10 14.74 -36.90
CA GLY A 208 -3.51 15.10 -36.77
C GLY A 208 -4.33 14.19 -35.86
N THR A 209 -3.73 13.15 -35.27
CA THR A 209 -4.38 12.28 -34.28
C THR A 209 -3.53 12.12 -33.03
N THR A 210 -4.16 11.75 -31.91
CA THR A 210 -3.49 11.39 -30.65
C THR A 210 -3.62 9.90 -30.40
N VAL A 211 -2.49 9.19 -30.28
CA VAL A 211 -2.48 7.73 -30.17
C VAL A 211 -2.60 7.25 -28.73
N LEU A 212 -1.92 7.93 -27.80
CA LEU A 212 -1.86 7.54 -26.39
C LEU A 212 -3.20 7.79 -25.70
N VAL A 213 -3.96 8.79 -26.15
CA VAL A 213 -5.31 9.09 -25.65
C VAL A 213 -6.27 9.13 -26.83
N SER A 214 -6.84 7.97 -27.18
CA SER A 214 -7.72 7.81 -28.35
C SER A 214 -9.19 7.58 -27.98
N THR A 215 -9.50 7.35 -26.70
CA THR A 215 -10.87 7.05 -26.22
C THR A 215 -11.29 8.03 -25.13
N ASP A 216 -12.60 8.27 -24.99
CA ASP A 216 -13.15 9.14 -23.93
C ASP A 216 -12.78 8.63 -22.53
N ARG A 217 -12.78 7.30 -22.34
CA ARG A 217 -12.36 6.70 -21.07
C ARG A 217 -10.89 7.01 -20.75
N ALA A 218 -9.99 6.91 -21.74
CA ALA A 218 -8.59 7.26 -21.53
C ALA A 218 -8.41 8.75 -21.25
N TYR A 219 -9.22 9.60 -21.89
CA TYR A 219 -9.24 11.04 -21.67
C TYR A 219 -9.59 11.37 -20.22
N GLU A 220 -10.69 10.82 -19.68
CA GLU A 220 -11.07 11.07 -18.28
C GLU A 220 -10.01 10.56 -17.29
N LYS A 221 -9.41 9.39 -17.55
CA LYS A 221 -8.31 8.88 -16.71
C LYS A 221 -7.05 9.74 -16.76
N MET A 222 -6.74 10.37 -17.90
CA MET A 222 -5.65 11.35 -17.96
C MET A 222 -5.98 12.61 -17.17
N ARG A 223 -7.24 13.05 -17.15
CA ARG A 223 -7.65 14.20 -16.31
C ARG A 223 -7.47 13.89 -14.82
N ASP A 224 -7.79 12.67 -14.39
CA ASP A 224 -7.51 12.24 -13.02
C ASP A 224 -6.00 12.21 -12.73
N LEU A 225 -5.19 11.74 -13.69
CA LEU A 225 -3.74 11.75 -13.57
C LEU A 225 -3.15 13.17 -13.47
N VAL A 226 -3.71 14.16 -14.18
CA VAL A 226 -3.33 15.57 -14.03
C VAL A 226 -3.58 16.07 -12.60
N LYS A 227 -4.72 15.70 -11.99
CA LYS A 227 -5.01 16.05 -10.58
C LYS A 227 -3.95 15.47 -9.64
N VAL A 228 -3.52 14.23 -9.89
CA VAL A 228 -2.43 13.60 -9.13
C VAL A 228 -1.13 14.38 -9.26
N PHE A 229 -0.72 14.75 -10.48
CA PHE A 229 0.51 15.51 -10.69
C PHE A 229 0.46 16.87 -9.98
N ARG A 230 -0.69 17.55 -10.02
CA ARG A 230 -0.90 18.81 -9.27
C ARG A 230 -0.84 18.62 -7.76
N SER A 231 -1.40 17.53 -7.24
CA SER A 231 -1.29 17.17 -5.82
C SER A 231 0.16 16.90 -5.41
N ARG A 232 0.94 16.20 -6.26
CA ARG A 232 2.37 15.96 -6.05
C ARG A 232 3.19 17.26 -6.10
N HIS A 233 2.89 18.16 -7.04
CA HIS A 233 3.46 19.50 -7.08
C HIS A 233 3.20 20.25 -5.77
N ALA A 234 1.94 20.34 -5.34
CA ALA A 234 1.54 21.04 -4.11
C ALA A 234 2.20 20.47 -2.86
N SER A 235 2.37 19.15 -2.78
CA SER A 235 3.04 18.48 -1.66
C SER A 235 4.55 18.72 -1.65
N THR A 236 5.18 18.82 -2.82
CA THR A 236 6.64 18.97 -2.93
C THR A 236 7.09 20.43 -2.77
N ILE A 237 6.31 21.39 -3.31
CA ILE A 237 6.64 22.82 -3.24
C ILE A 237 6.64 23.36 -1.80
N GLN A 238 5.85 22.77 -0.90
CA GLN A 238 5.85 23.11 0.52
C GLN A 238 7.15 22.71 1.23
N LEU A 239 7.90 21.75 0.68
CA LEU A 239 9.17 21.28 1.24
C LEU A 239 10.34 22.01 0.58
N ASP A 240 10.48 21.82 -0.73
CA ASP A 240 11.43 22.52 -1.59
C ASP A 240 11.00 22.30 -3.06
N PRO A 241 10.70 23.37 -3.83
CA PRO A 241 10.26 23.26 -5.22
C PRO A 241 11.26 22.54 -6.15
N ASN A 242 12.55 22.60 -5.84
CA ASN A 242 13.62 22.04 -6.66
C ASN A 242 14.10 20.68 -6.17
N ALA A 243 13.68 20.26 -4.99
CA ALA A 243 14.08 18.99 -4.43
C ALA A 243 13.50 17.81 -5.22
N HIS A 244 14.31 16.76 -5.35
CA HIS A 244 13.91 15.51 -6.00
C HIS A 244 13.55 14.46 -4.94
N PRO A 245 12.25 14.21 -4.69
CA PRO A 245 11.82 13.26 -3.68
C PRO A 245 12.26 11.83 -4.04
N ILE A 246 12.50 11.03 -2.99
CA ILE A 246 12.72 9.58 -3.13
C ILE A 246 11.42 8.81 -3.39
N GLN A 247 10.27 9.46 -3.14
CA GLN A 247 8.95 8.91 -3.40
C GLN A 247 8.63 9.05 -4.88
N GLY A 248 8.18 7.96 -5.50
CA GLY A 248 7.74 7.93 -6.88
C GLY A 248 6.33 7.37 -7.01
N MET A 249 5.69 7.67 -8.13
CA MET A 249 4.44 7.02 -8.52
C MET A 249 4.75 5.61 -9.05
N SER A 250 3.83 4.68 -8.76
CA SER A 250 4.01 3.27 -9.09
C SER A 250 2.94 2.76 -10.05
N TYR A 251 3.33 1.82 -10.89
CA TYR A 251 2.45 0.94 -11.65
C TYR A 251 2.62 -0.47 -11.12
N VAL A 252 1.52 -1.17 -10.88
CA VAL A 252 1.53 -2.58 -10.51
C VAL A 252 0.99 -3.39 -11.67
N GLY A 253 1.65 -4.49 -11.99
CA GLY A 253 1.16 -5.42 -12.99
C GLY A 253 1.50 -6.85 -12.62
N CYS A 254 0.77 -7.79 -13.21
CA CYS A 254 1.04 -9.21 -13.05
C CYS A 254 1.56 -9.87 -14.34
N ALA A 255 2.15 -11.05 -14.18
CA ALA A 255 2.63 -11.88 -15.25
C ALA A 255 2.35 -13.35 -14.95
N ILE A 256 1.70 -14.04 -15.90
CA ILE A 256 1.38 -15.47 -15.73
C ILE A 256 2.52 -16.39 -16.17
N LYS A 257 3.39 -15.94 -17.08
CA LYS A 257 4.52 -16.74 -17.58
C LYS A 257 5.78 -16.39 -16.83
N ASP A 258 6.20 -15.14 -16.96
CA ASP A 258 7.47 -14.64 -16.44
C ASP A 258 7.33 -13.15 -16.14
N ILE A 259 7.54 -12.78 -14.87
CA ILE A 259 7.55 -11.39 -14.42
C ILE A 259 8.61 -10.57 -15.17
N ARG A 260 9.81 -11.10 -15.39
CA ARG A 260 10.90 -10.40 -16.06
C ARG A 260 10.53 -10.05 -17.49
N ASP A 261 10.04 -11.03 -18.25
CA ASP A 261 9.67 -10.82 -19.65
C ASP A 261 8.50 -9.85 -19.78
N ARG A 262 7.47 -10.02 -18.92
CA ARG A 262 6.29 -9.14 -18.96
C ARG A 262 6.63 -7.73 -18.53
N SER A 263 7.42 -7.56 -17.48
CA SER A 263 7.77 -6.26 -16.95
C SER A 263 8.75 -5.50 -17.85
N ALA A 264 9.52 -6.21 -18.69
CA ALA A 264 10.36 -5.60 -19.71
C ALA A 264 9.58 -4.71 -20.69
N SER A 265 8.27 -4.96 -20.88
CA SER A 265 7.43 -4.11 -21.71
C SER A 265 7.26 -2.69 -21.17
N HIS A 266 7.66 -2.40 -19.93
CA HIS A 266 7.62 -1.05 -19.36
C HIS A 266 8.93 -0.27 -19.52
N HIS A 267 10.03 -0.91 -19.92
CA HIS A 267 11.30 -0.22 -20.10
C HIS A 267 11.26 0.80 -21.25
N HIS A 268 12.12 1.82 -21.19
CA HIS A 268 12.18 2.90 -22.19
C HIS A 268 12.60 2.44 -23.60
N HIS A 269 13.08 1.21 -23.78
CA HIS A 269 13.36 0.64 -25.10
C HIS A 269 12.16 -0.12 -25.70
N SER A 270 11.11 -0.31 -24.91
CA SER A 270 9.89 -1.02 -25.33
C SER A 270 8.92 -0.08 -26.06
N THR A 271 7.94 -0.67 -26.74
CA THR A 271 6.92 0.06 -27.50
C THR A 271 5.60 0.15 -26.73
N TYR A 272 4.82 1.20 -27.02
CA TYR A 272 3.51 1.48 -26.44
C TYR A 272 2.54 0.28 -26.41
N GLU A 273 2.61 -0.62 -27.40
CA GLU A 273 1.58 -1.64 -27.68
C GLU A 273 1.34 -2.65 -26.55
N GLN A 274 2.24 -2.72 -25.58
CA GLN A 274 2.26 -3.78 -24.58
C GLN A 274 1.95 -3.30 -23.15
N SER A 275 1.68 -2.00 -22.94
CA SER A 275 1.53 -1.41 -21.61
C SER A 275 0.49 -0.26 -21.57
N ASN A 276 0.31 0.37 -20.41
CA ASN A 276 -0.74 1.32 -20.07
C ASN A 276 -0.45 2.72 -20.66
N TYR A 277 -1.48 3.37 -21.23
CA TYR A 277 -1.37 4.71 -21.81
C TYR A 277 -0.97 5.80 -20.82
N THR A 278 -1.37 5.70 -19.54
CA THR A 278 -0.93 6.61 -18.46
C THR A 278 0.58 6.66 -18.36
N TRP A 279 1.20 5.49 -18.39
CA TRP A 279 2.62 5.26 -18.23
C TRP A 279 3.41 5.85 -19.40
N TRP A 280 2.99 5.53 -20.62
CA TRP A 280 3.68 5.97 -21.83
C TRP A 280 3.53 7.45 -22.11
N LEU A 281 2.35 8.05 -21.89
CA LEU A 281 2.19 9.50 -22.03
C LEU A 281 3.08 10.23 -21.01
N THR A 282 3.09 9.78 -19.76
CA THR A 282 3.94 10.34 -18.72
C THR A 282 5.41 10.30 -19.12
N MET A 283 5.94 9.15 -19.55
CA MET A 283 7.33 9.05 -20.00
C MET A 283 7.63 9.91 -21.24
N SER A 284 6.68 10.02 -22.17
CA SER A 284 6.82 10.85 -23.37
C SER A 284 6.93 12.34 -23.00
N CYS A 285 6.09 12.81 -22.08
CA CYS A 285 6.13 14.18 -21.57
C CYS A 285 7.42 14.45 -20.78
N ILE A 286 7.88 13.52 -19.93
CA ILE A 286 9.17 13.64 -19.22
C ILE A 286 10.33 13.79 -20.22
N LYS A 287 10.30 13.03 -21.32
CA LYS A 287 11.31 13.13 -22.38
C LYS A 287 11.25 14.46 -23.12
N ASP A 288 10.05 15.00 -23.36
CA ASP A 288 9.85 16.34 -23.93
C ASP A 288 10.33 17.47 -23.00
N MET A 289 10.36 17.24 -21.68
CA MET A 289 10.97 18.16 -20.70
C MET A 289 12.51 18.14 -20.74
N GLY A 290 13.12 17.31 -21.60
CA GLY A 290 14.58 17.15 -21.66
C GLY A 290 15.16 16.24 -20.56
N LEU A 291 14.30 15.51 -19.85
CA LEU A 291 14.71 14.54 -18.84
C LEU A 291 14.78 13.13 -19.43
N LEU A 292 15.56 12.26 -18.79
CA LEU A 292 15.68 10.85 -19.20
C LEU A 292 14.89 9.97 -18.21
N PRO A 293 13.65 9.55 -18.54
CA PRO A 293 12.89 8.66 -17.68
C PRO A 293 13.56 7.29 -17.62
N PHE A 294 13.73 6.76 -16.42
CA PHE A 294 14.29 5.44 -16.17
C PHE A 294 13.33 4.58 -15.36
N VAL A 295 13.05 3.37 -15.85
CA VAL A 295 12.09 2.47 -15.24
C VAL A 295 12.79 1.48 -14.33
N ARG A 296 12.40 1.51 -13.05
CA ARG A 296 12.87 0.61 -12.00
C ARG A 296 11.76 -0.40 -11.71
N ILE A 297 12.10 -1.68 -11.72
CA ILE A 297 11.14 -2.78 -11.57
C ILE A 297 11.56 -3.63 -10.38
N SER A 298 10.61 -3.91 -9.48
CA SER A 298 10.79 -4.85 -8.38
C SER A 298 9.77 -5.99 -8.47
N HIS A 299 10.22 -7.22 -8.23
CA HIS A 299 9.37 -8.40 -8.18
C HIS A 299 8.74 -8.49 -6.78
N ALA A 300 7.52 -7.99 -6.63
CA ALA A 300 6.86 -7.87 -5.34
C ALA A 300 6.44 -9.24 -4.79
N ILE A 301 5.74 -10.04 -5.59
CA ILE A 301 5.19 -11.34 -5.20
C ILE A 301 5.43 -12.35 -6.33
N ARG A 302 5.83 -13.57 -5.96
CA ARG A 302 5.67 -14.76 -6.81
C ARG A 302 4.49 -15.58 -6.35
N THR A 303 3.74 -16.07 -7.32
CA THR A 303 2.57 -16.90 -7.10
C THR A 303 2.92 -18.34 -7.45
N TRP A 304 2.28 -19.29 -6.79
CA TRP A 304 2.49 -20.71 -7.00
C TRP A 304 1.17 -21.48 -7.17
N GLU A 305 0.05 -20.77 -7.08
CA GLU A 305 -1.27 -21.25 -7.45
C GLU A 305 -1.92 -20.28 -8.45
N PRO A 306 -2.75 -20.78 -9.39
CA PRO A 306 -3.43 -19.92 -10.38
C PRO A 306 -4.22 -18.78 -9.76
N GLU A 307 -4.99 -19.07 -8.71
CA GLU A 307 -5.93 -18.16 -8.04
C GLU A 307 -5.20 -17.03 -7.30
N GLN A 308 -3.92 -17.23 -6.96
CA GLN A 308 -3.11 -16.22 -6.30
C GLN A 308 -2.73 -15.07 -7.23
N LEU A 309 -2.70 -15.25 -8.57
CA LEU A 309 -2.22 -14.20 -9.47
C LEU A 309 -3.06 -12.92 -9.40
N PRO A 310 -4.40 -12.97 -9.55
CA PRO A 310 -5.25 -11.80 -9.41
C PRO A 310 -5.16 -11.18 -8.03
N LEU A 311 -5.17 -12.03 -7.00
CA LEU A 311 -5.16 -11.60 -5.62
C LEU A 311 -3.84 -10.92 -5.25
N SER A 312 -2.73 -11.40 -5.79
CA SER A 312 -1.41 -10.78 -5.63
C SER A 312 -1.33 -9.41 -6.31
N GLU A 313 -1.94 -9.27 -7.49
CA GLU A 313 -2.01 -7.98 -8.19
C GLU A 313 -2.83 -6.97 -7.39
N ILE A 314 -3.99 -7.40 -6.87
CA ILE A 314 -4.84 -6.61 -5.98
C ILE A 314 -4.06 -6.20 -4.73
N LEU A 315 -3.44 -7.15 -4.03
CA LEU A 315 -2.69 -6.89 -2.80
C LEU A 315 -1.59 -5.84 -3.02
N VAL A 316 -0.75 -6.01 -4.05
CA VAL A 316 0.34 -5.05 -4.30
C VAL A 316 -0.21 -3.71 -4.77
N THR A 317 -1.30 -3.69 -5.56
CA THR A 317 -1.96 -2.44 -5.97
C THR A 317 -2.47 -1.66 -4.75
N VAL A 318 -3.11 -2.35 -3.80
CA VAL A 318 -3.62 -1.77 -2.55
C VAL A 318 -2.48 -1.24 -1.68
N LEU A 319 -1.40 -2.02 -1.51
CA LEU A 319 -0.25 -1.60 -0.72
C LEU A 319 0.48 -0.42 -1.36
N ALA A 320 0.62 -0.42 -2.69
CA ALA A 320 1.32 0.61 -3.44
C ALA A 320 0.48 1.88 -3.69
N GLN A 321 -0.82 1.82 -3.43
CA GLN A 321 -1.79 2.83 -3.86
C GLN A 321 -1.62 3.17 -5.34
N SER A 322 -1.46 2.12 -6.18
CA SER A 322 -1.02 2.32 -7.56
C SER A 322 -2.13 2.69 -8.53
N MET A 323 -3.39 2.77 -8.07
CA MET A 323 -4.51 3.29 -8.85
C MET A 323 -4.32 4.79 -9.12
N ILE A 324 -4.76 5.29 -10.28
CA ILE A 324 -4.66 6.73 -10.60
C ILE A 324 -5.35 7.56 -9.53
N GLU A 325 -6.50 7.10 -9.06
CA GLU A 325 -7.31 7.74 -8.03
C GLU A 325 -6.58 7.88 -6.69
N GLU A 326 -5.54 7.07 -6.45
CA GLU A 326 -4.72 7.09 -5.24
C GLU A 326 -3.27 7.52 -5.46
N CYS A 327 -3.00 8.24 -6.55
CA CYS A 327 -1.66 8.74 -6.91
C CYS A 327 -0.70 7.72 -7.55
N GLY A 328 -1.20 6.73 -8.27
CA GLY A 328 -0.41 5.81 -9.10
C GLY A 328 -0.71 5.88 -10.60
N PHE A 329 -0.35 4.82 -11.34
CA PHE A 329 -0.49 4.73 -12.81
C PHE A 329 -1.51 3.69 -13.30
N ASN A 330 -2.05 2.82 -12.44
CA ASN A 330 -3.06 1.81 -12.82
C ASN A 330 -4.38 2.50 -13.17
N ALA A 331 -4.74 2.47 -14.47
CA ALA A 331 -6.01 3.01 -14.98
C ALA A 331 -7.15 1.98 -14.96
N TRP A 332 -6.79 0.73 -14.77
CA TRP A 332 -7.66 -0.44 -14.88
C TRP A 332 -7.68 -1.18 -13.56
N LEU A 333 -8.81 -1.82 -13.27
CA LEU A 333 -8.97 -2.60 -12.06
C LEU A 333 -7.95 -3.75 -12.04
N PRO A 334 -7.21 -3.94 -10.93
CA PRO A 334 -6.33 -5.08 -10.75
C PRO A 334 -7.15 -6.38 -10.62
N GLY A 335 -6.46 -7.50 -10.81
CA GLY A 335 -7.03 -8.82 -10.63
C GLY A 335 -7.78 -9.33 -11.87
N GLY A 336 -7.24 -9.09 -13.07
CA GLY A 336 -7.80 -9.62 -14.32
C GLY A 336 -7.92 -11.15 -14.34
N THR A 337 -8.72 -11.70 -15.26
CA THR A 337 -9.07 -13.13 -15.32
C THR A 337 -7.88 -14.02 -15.71
N VAL A 338 -7.68 -15.13 -14.98
CA VAL A 338 -6.58 -16.10 -15.16
C VAL A 338 -7.03 -17.42 -15.76
N ASP A 339 -8.34 -17.69 -15.73
CA ASP A 339 -8.92 -19.04 -15.85
C ASP A 339 -8.60 -19.77 -17.17
N SER A 340 -8.07 -19.07 -18.18
CA SER A 340 -7.73 -19.64 -19.50
C SER A 340 -6.22 -19.69 -19.82
N LEU A 341 -5.34 -19.14 -18.97
CA LEU A 341 -4.08 -18.59 -19.49
C LEU A 341 -2.82 -19.45 -19.29
N ALA A 342 -2.85 -20.57 -18.54
CA ALA A 342 -1.66 -21.43 -18.40
C ALA A 342 -1.94 -22.91 -18.03
N PRO A 343 -2.67 -23.68 -18.86
CA PRO A 343 -2.99 -25.08 -18.57
C PRO A 343 -1.77 -26.01 -18.45
N HIS A 344 -0.61 -25.59 -18.96
CA HIS A 344 0.63 -26.38 -18.97
C HIS A 344 1.69 -25.87 -17.97
N ARG A 345 1.30 -25.01 -17.03
CA ARG A 345 2.25 -24.47 -16.05
C ARG A 345 2.51 -25.48 -14.93
N ASN A 346 3.79 -25.67 -14.59
CA ASN A 346 4.21 -26.48 -13.46
C ASN A 346 4.14 -25.68 -12.15
N TRP A 347 2.94 -25.59 -11.59
CA TRP A 347 2.67 -24.89 -10.33
C TRP A 347 3.39 -25.52 -9.13
N ASP A 348 3.54 -26.84 -9.10
CA ASP A 348 4.31 -27.55 -8.06
C ASP A 348 5.78 -27.10 -8.05
N GLY A 349 6.37 -26.92 -9.23
CA GLY A 349 7.71 -26.37 -9.38
C GLY A 349 7.82 -24.93 -8.85
N ASP A 350 6.82 -24.09 -9.13
CA ASP A 350 6.76 -22.73 -8.59
C ASP A 350 6.61 -22.72 -7.06
N LEU A 351 5.83 -23.64 -6.49
CA LEU A 351 5.67 -23.80 -5.04
C LEU A 351 7.00 -24.22 -4.39
N ILE A 352 7.69 -25.21 -4.95
CA ILE A 352 9.00 -25.65 -4.46
C ILE A 352 10.00 -24.50 -4.51
N ASP A 353 10.08 -23.77 -5.61
CA ASP A 353 10.97 -22.62 -5.74
C ASP A 353 10.64 -21.54 -4.69
N VAL A 354 9.35 -21.22 -4.51
CA VAL A 354 8.91 -20.27 -3.50
C VAL A 354 9.30 -20.71 -2.09
N MET A 355 9.01 -21.95 -1.70
CA MET A 355 9.28 -22.45 -0.35
C MET A 355 10.77 -22.63 -0.08
N HIS A 356 11.56 -22.98 -1.10
CA HIS A 356 12.99 -23.21 -0.96
C HIS A 356 13.80 -21.90 -0.91
N TYR A 357 13.43 -20.89 -1.70
CA TYR A 357 14.21 -19.65 -1.81
C TYR A 357 13.71 -18.51 -0.90
N ARG A 358 12.51 -18.62 -0.31
CA ARG A 358 12.00 -17.63 0.64
C ARG A 358 12.27 -18.04 2.09
N THR A 359 13.46 -17.75 2.59
CA THR A 359 13.76 -17.94 4.03
C THR A 359 12.80 -17.15 4.93
N TYR A 360 12.30 -16.01 4.45
CA TYR A 360 11.43 -15.14 5.22
C TYR A 360 9.97 -15.59 5.32
N LEU A 361 9.44 -16.41 4.40
CA LEU A 361 8.01 -16.82 4.46
C LEU A 361 7.76 -17.73 5.69
N PRO A 362 8.52 -18.83 5.91
CA PRO A 362 8.39 -19.63 7.12
C PRO A 362 8.64 -18.82 8.40
N ASP A 363 9.62 -17.91 8.39
CA ASP A 363 9.93 -17.09 9.57
C ASP A 363 8.80 -16.11 9.90
N GLN A 364 8.20 -15.46 8.89
CA GLN A 364 7.07 -14.56 9.09
C GLN A 364 5.80 -15.33 9.51
N LEU A 365 5.57 -16.54 8.98
CA LEU A 365 4.47 -17.40 9.43
C LEU A 365 4.66 -17.85 10.88
N ARG A 366 5.89 -18.22 11.26
CA ARG A 366 6.22 -18.57 12.66
C ARG A 366 6.02 -17.37 13.58
N GLU A 367 6.51 -16.19 13.20
CA GLU A 367 6.29 -14.94 13.96
C GLU A 367 4.79 -14.69 14.19
N THR A 368 3.96 -14.85 13.15
CA THR A 368 2.51 -14.74 13.27
C THR A 368 1.93 -15.81 14.20
N ALA A 369 2.35 -17.07 14.07
CA ALA A 369 1.87 -18.16 14.92
C ALA A 369 2.22 -17.94 16.41
N ASP A 370 3.47 -17.59 16.72
CA ASP A 370 3.94 -17.33 18.07
C ASP A 370 3.16 -16.17 18.71
N LEU A 371 2.94 -15.09 17.96
CA LEU A 371 2.16 -13.95 18.43
C LEU A 371 0.69 -14.31 18.64
N LEU A 372 0.08 -15.09 17.75
CA LEU A 372 -1.30 -15.57 17.92
C LEU A 372 -1.44 -16.47 19.15
N GLU A 373 -0.47 -17.35 19.41
CA GLU A 373 -0.45 -18.19 20.60
C GLU A 373 -0.38 -17.33 21.88
N ASP A 374 0.50 -16.33 21.90
CA ASP A 374 0.62 -15.37 23.01
C ASP A 374 -0.68 -14.56 23.20
N PHE A 375 -1.34 -14.15 22.12
CA PHE A 375 -2.64 -13.49 22.19
C PHE A 375 -3.72 -14.43 22.75
N THR A 376 -3.76 -15.69 22.32
CA THR A 376 -4.71 -16.68 22.84
C THR A 376 -4.49 -16.93 24.33
N LYS A 377 -3.23 -17.07 24.78
CA LYS A 377 -2.90 -17.19 26.21
C LYS A 377 -3.40 -15.99 27.01
N LYS A 378 -3.16 -14.77 26.51
CA LYS A 378 -3.65 -13.53 27.15
C LYS A 378 -5.18 -13.50 27.21
N LEU A 379 -5.88 -13.88 26.14
CA LEU A 379 -7.34 -13.91 26.13
C LEU A 379 -7.90 -14.89 27.17
N VAL A 380 -7.32 -16.09 27.27
CA VAL A 380 -7.68 -17.07 28.32
C VAL A 380 -7.45 -16.47 29.72
N SER A 381 -6.33 -15.78 29.95
CA SER A 381 -6.07 -15.13 31.24
C SER A 381 -7.09 -14.04 31.58
N ILE A 382 -7.59 -13.29 30.60
CA ILE A 382 -8.61 -12.25 30.86
C ILE A 382 -9.98 -12.91 31.12
N ASP A 383 -10.32 -14.00 30.43
CA ASP A 383 -11.53 -14.77 30.73
C ASP A 383 -11.50 -15.36 32.14
N GLU A 384 -10.36 -15.94 32.54
CA GLU A 384 -10.12 -16.44 33.90
C GLU A 384 -10.21 -15.34 34.97
N LEU A 385 -9.60 -14.17 34.70
CA LEU A 385 -9.69 -13.00 35.57
C LEU A 385 -11.16 -12.54 35.71
N SER A 386 -11.90 -12.48 34.61
CA SER A 386 -13.30 -12.09 34.59
C SER A 386 -14.17 -13.08 35.37
N ALA A 387 -13.93 -14.39 35.21
CA ALA A 387 -14.60 -15.44 35.98
C ALA A 387 -14.24 -15.39 37.48
N GLY A 388 -12.99 -15.06 37.82
CA GLY A 388 -12.54 -14.85 39.19
C GLY A 388 -13.23 -13.66 39.86
N LEU A 389 -13.32 -12.53 39.16
CA LEU A 389 -14.03 -11.33 39.65
C LEU A 389 -15.53 -11.60 39.86
N ARG A 390 -16.19 -12.32 38.95
CA ARG A 390 -17.61 -12.72 39.13
C ARG A 390 -17.81 -13.58 40.38
N ARG A 391 -16.97 -14.61 40.60
CA ARG A 391 -17.03 -15.46 41.79
C ARG A 391 -16.81 -14.66 43.08
N ARG A 392 -15.82 -13.76 43.09
CA ARG A 392 -15.56 -12.89 44.25
C ARG A 392 -16.76 -11.98 44.55
N ARG A 393 -17.38 -11.42 43.51
CA ARG A 393 -18.60 -10.62 43.64
C ARG A 393 -19.76 -11.41 44.24
N GLU A 394 -20.01 -12.62 43.75
CA GLU A 394 -21.06 -13.52 44.28
C GLU A 394 -20.83 -13.86 45.76
N ASP A 395 -19.59 -14.17 46.14
CA ASP A 395 -19.19 -14.43 47.54
C ASP A 395 -19.40 -13.19 48.43
N LEU A 396 -19.04 -12.00 47.94
CA LEU A 396 -19.28 -10.75 48.66
C LEU A 396 -20.76 -10.45 48.82
N LEU A 397 -21.58 -10.64 47.79
CA LEU A 397 -23.04 -10.47 47.87
C LEU A 397 -23.68 -11.44 48.87
N LEU A 398 -23.22 -12.69 48.91
CA LEU A 398 -23.67 -13.67 49.89
C LEU A 398 -23.31 -13.23 51.32
N LYS A 399 -22.07 -12.78 51.55
CA LYS A 399 -21.63 -12.26 52.86
C LYS A 399 -22.43 -11.02 53.30
N VAL A 400 -22.73 -10.11 52.37
CA VAL A 400 -23.61 -8.96 52.64
C VAL A 400 -24.99 -9.44 53.09
N TRP A 401 -25.58 -10.39 52.36
CA TRP A 401 -26.88 -10.96 52.69
C TRP A 401 -26.91 -11.69 54.05
N GLU A 402 -25.88 -12.48 54.36
CA GLU A 402 -25.72 -13.15 55.66
C GLU A 402 -25.60 -12.13 56.79
N THR A 403 -24.80 -11.07 56.58
CA THR A 403 -24.62 -9.98 57.54
C THR A 403 -25.94 -9.25 57.78
N GLU A 404 -26.68 -8.93 56.72
CA GLU A 404 -28.01 -8.31 56.81
C GLU A 404 -29.01 -9.19 57.58
N SER A 405 -29.02 -10.48 57.27
CA SER A 405 -29.86 -11.48 57.95
C SER A 405 -29.50 -11.58 59.44
N MET A 406 -28.21 -11.55 59.81
CA MET A 406 -27.80 -11.52 61.22
C MET A 406 -28.26 -10.25 61.93
N THR A 407 -28.14 -9.07 61.32
CA THR A 407 -28.65 -7.81 61.92
C THR A 407 -30.15 -7.84 62.18
N SER A 408 -30.92 -8.61 61.40
CA SER A 408 -32.37 -8.78 61.61
C SER A 408 -32.72 -9.73 62.76
N LEU A 409 -31.78 -10.62 63.14
CA LEU A 409 -31.90 -11.59 64.23
C LEU A 409 -31.34 -11.00 65.53
N LYS A 410 -32.16 -10.17 66.20
CA LYS A 410 -32.08 -9.77 67.62
C LYS A 410 -30.67 -9.65 68.23
N PHE A 411 -29.87 -8.69 67.76
CA PHE A 411 -28.81 -8.13 68.58
C PHE A 411 -29.42 -7.26 69.69
N THR A 412 -29.03 -7.49 70.94
CA THR A 412 -29.41 -6.65 72.10
C THR A 412 -28.29 -5.68 72.51
N ASP A 413 -27.09 -5.84 71.96
CA ASP A 413 -25.90 -5.00 72.25
C ASP A 413 -25.64 -4.02 71.10
N GLU A 414 -25.58 -2.72 71.41
CA GLU A 414 -25.31 -1.65 70.43
C GLU A 414 -23.91 -1.76 69.81
N ASP A 415 -22.92 -2.31 70.52
CA ASP A 415 -21.55 -2.42 70.01
C ASP A 415 -21.45 -3.47 68.89
N ASP A 416 -22.20 -4.56 69.00
CA ASP A 416 -22.30 -5.61 67.98
C ASP A 416 -23.03 -5.11 66.73
N ILE A 417 -24.08 -4.31 66.89
CA ILE A 417 -24.77 -3.64 65.77
C ILE A 417 -23.79 -2.72 65.04
N ARG A 418 -22.98 -1.93 65.78
CA ARG A 418 -22.02 -0.99 65.19
C ARG A 418 -20.91 -1.71 64.43
N LYS A 419 -20.35 -2.80 64.98
CA LYS A 419 -19.35 -3.64 64.28
C LYS A 419 -19.93 -4.27 63.03
N THR A 420 -21.16 -4.78 63.10
CA THR A 420 -21.84 -5.43 61.97
C THR A 420 -22.14 -4.42 60.85
N MET A 421 -22.60 -3.21 61.17
CA MET A 421 -22.80 -2.13 60.21
C MET A 421 -21.49 -1.66 59.58
N SER A 422 -20.40 -1.60 60.35
CA SER A 422 -19.07 -1.27 59.82
C SER A 422 -18.56 -2.33 58.85
N LEU A 423 -18.72 -3.62 59.18
CA LEU A 423 -18.36 -4.72 58.29
C LEU A 423 -19.19 -4.70 57.01
N ARG A 424 -20.50 -4.45 57.10
CA ARG A 424 -21.40 -4.29 55.95
C ARG A 424 -20.94 -3.17 55.02
N SER A 425 -20.60 -2.01 55.57
CA SER A 425 -20.09 -0.89 54.77
C SER A 425 -18.84 -1.28 53.99
N LYS A 426 -17.88 -1.96 54.65
CA LYS A 426 -16.66 -2.44 53.98
C LYS A 426 -16.95 -3.44 52.87
N LEU A 427 -17.84 -4.41 53.09
CA LEU A 427 -18.21 -5.40 52.08
C LEU A 427 -18.93 -4.76 50.88
N ILE A 428 -19.76 -3.73 51.10
CA ILE A 428 -20.39 -2.96 50.02
C ILE A 428 -19.33 -2.23 49.18
N ASP A 429 -18.35 -1.60 49.83
CA ASP A 429 -17.29 -0.88 49.12
C ASP A 429 -16.37 -1.84 48.34
N GLU A 430 -16.05 -3.01 48.90
CA GLU A 430 -15.33 -4.07 48.17
C GLU A 430 -16.13 -4.63 46.99
N THR A 431 -17.45 -4.73 47.11
CA THR A 431 -18.33 -5.17 46.01
C THR A 431 -18.32 -4.14 44.87
N LYS A 432 -18.39 -2.85 45.18
CA LYS A 432 -18.29 -1.77 44.19
C LYS A 432 -16.96 -1.81 43.45
N LEU A 433 -15.85 -2.00 44.18
CA LEU A 433 -14.52 -2.10 43.56
C LEU A 433 -14.43 -3.32 42.61
N ALA A 434 -15.01 -4.46 42.99
CA ALA A 434 -15.06 -5.63 42.13
C ALA A 434 -15.90 -5.38 40.86
N ASP A 435 -17.01 -4.64 40.98
CA ASP A 435 -17.84 -4.23 39.84
C ASP A 435 -17.08 -3.29 38.88
N GLU A 436 -16.36 -2.29 39.39
CA GLU A 436 -15.52 -1.38 38.59
C GLU A 436 -14.40 -2.13 37.84
N GLN A 437 -13.75 -3.08 38.52
CA GLN A 437 -12.72 -3.93 37.92
C GLN A 437 -13.29 -4.84 36.82
N LEU A 438 -14.47 -5.41 37.05
CA LEU A 438 -15.16 -6.24 36.06
C LEU A 438 -15.58 -5.40 34.86
N GLU A 439 -16.11 -4.19 35.08
CA GLU A 439 -16.46 -3.27 34.00
C GLU A 439 -15.23 -2.88 33.17
N THR A 440 -14.10 -2.59 33.81
CA THR A 440 -12.83 -2.31 33.12
C THR A 440 -12.38 -3.49 32.26
N CYS A 441 -12.46 -4.72 32.78
CA CYS A 441 -12.14 -5.92 32.02
C CYS A 441 -13.09 -6.12 30.83
N MET A 442 -14.39 -5.87 31.03
CA MET A 442 -15.40 -5.96 29.99
C MET A 442 -15.25 -4.86 28.93
N GLN A 443 -14.86 -3.64 29.31
CA GLN A 443 -14.54 -2.55 28.39
C GLN A 443 -13.28 -2.88 27.60
N PHE A 444 -12.24 -3.42 28.23
CA PHE A 444 -11.04 -3.91 27.54
C PHE A 444 -11.38 -5.03 26.55
N PHE A 445 -12.20 -6.00 26.95
CA PHE A 445 -12.71 -7.03 26.06
C PHE A 445 -13.58 -6.46 24.94
N ALA A 446 -14.46 -5.52 25.24
CA ALA A 446 -15.29 -4.84 24.26
C ALA A 446 -14.44 -4.01 23.31
N GLU A 447 -13.33 -3.42 23.74
CA GLU A 447 -12.36 -2.75 22.88
C GLU A 447 -11.60 -3.75 22.02
N MET A 448 -11.08 -4.84 22.59
CA MET A 448 -10.40 -5.90 21.85
C MET A 448 -11.33 -6.53 20.79
N THR A 449 -12.57 -6.82 21.19
CA THR A 449 -13.59 -7.44 20.32
C THR A 449 -14.29 -6.45 19.41
N SER A 450 -14.44 -5.18 19.75
CA SER A 450 -14.94 -4.13 18.84
C SER A 450 -13.86 -3.65 17.90
N ARG A 451 -12.58 -3.69 18.26
CA ARG A 451 -11.48 -3.60 17.30
C ARG A 451 -11.53 -4.79 16.35
N SER A 452 -11.87 -6.00 16.84
CA SER A 452 -12.12 -7.20 16.03
C SER A 452 -13.42 -7.17 15.18
N ARG A 453 -14.50 -6.54 15.65
CA ARG A 453 -15.81 -6.41 14.96
C ARG A 453 -16.01 -5.09 14.21
N LYS A 454 -15.09 -4.14 14.37
CA LYS A 454 -14.82 -3.08 13.41
C LYS A 454 -13.70 -3.52 12.45
N THR A 455 -13.24 -4.78 12.52
CA THR A 455 -12.39 -5.48 11.52
C THR A 455 -13.03 -6.75 10.92
N ARG A 456 -14.28 -7.05 11.28
CA ARG A 456 -15.30 -7.86 10.56
C ARG A 456 -16.47 -6.94 10.24
#